data_AF-A0A7D5Z9U0-F1
#
_entry.id   AF-A0A7D5Z9U0-F1
#
_cell.length_a   1.000
_cell.length_b   1.000
_cell.length_c   1.000
_cell.angle_alpha   90.00
_cell.angle_beta   90.00
_cell.angle_gamma   90.00
#
_symmetry.space_group_name_H-M   'P 1'
#
loop_
_entity.id
_entity.type
_entity.pdbx_description
1 polymer ?
#
loop_
_entity_poly.entity_id
_entity_poly.type
_entity_poly.pdbx_seq_one_letter_code
_entity_poly.pdbx_strand_id
1 'polypeptide(L)'
;MYDCLEYELVNRPAVTSSIQSTRFQLHLNWRDHHRLQLKLAPGTAPHRLNLAYAAALSMGIATHNLPDGSLLLLDLNLNEALIFQSRFTDLLAHYEPARHAAKYII
;
A
#
# COMPACT_ATOMS: atom_id res chain seq x y z
N MET A 1 -8.01 31.91 11.80
CA MET A 1 -9.00 31.44 10.81
C MET A 1 -8.82 32.34 9.61
N TYR A 2 -8.18 31.86 8.55
CA TYR A 2 -8.03 32.60 7.30
C TYR A 2 -8.66 31.79 6.19
N ASP A 3 -9.59 32.45 5.53
CA ASP A 3 -10.36 32.04 4.38
C ASP A 3 -9.50 32.29 3.13
N CYS A 4 -9.25 31.26 2.33
CA CYS A 4 -8.51 31.39 1.08
C CYS A 4 -9.42 30.94 -0.07
N LEU A 5 -10.37 31.81 -0.43
CA LEU A 5 -11.04 31.75 -1.72
C LEU A 5 -10.00 31.98 -2.82
N GLU A 6 -9.84 30.91 -3.62
CA GLU A 6 -9.69 30.86 -5.07
C GLU A 6 -9.09 32.11 -5.74
N TYR A 7 -8.00 31.95 -6.51
CA TYR A 7 -7.97 32.48 -7.88
C TYR A 7 -6.85 31.84 -8.74
N GLU A 8 -7.26 31.57 -9.98
CA GLU A 8 -6.47 31.46 -11.22
C GLU A 8 -5.73 30.16 -11.59
N LEU A 9 -6.52 29.33 -12.28
CA LEU A 9 -6.21 28.40 -13.37
C LEU A 9 -5.05 28.86 -14.28
N VAL A 10 -3.82 28.57 -13.89
CA VAL A 10 -2.75 28.38 -14.88
C VAL A 10 -2.89 26.95 -15.39
N ASN A 11 -3.41 26.81 -16.60
CA ASN A 11 -3.45 25.57 -17.38
C ASN A 11 -2.04 24.99 -17.54
N ARG A 12 -1.55 24.29 -16.52
CA ARG A 12 -0.48 23.31 -16.68
C ARG A 12 -1.12 22.10 -17.37
N PRO A 13 -0.50 21.54 -18.42
CA PRO A 13 -0.98 20.28 -18.98
C PRO A 13 -1.04 19.30 -17.81
N ALA A 14 -2.26 18.86 -17.49
CA ALA A 14 -2.48 17.82 -16.52
C ALA A 14 -1.70 16.62 -17.05
N VAL A 15 -0.55 16.35 -16.44
CA VAL A 15 0.03 15.02 -16.47
C VAL A 15 -0.98 14.20 -15.70
N THR A 16 -1.99 13.71 -16.43
CA THR A 16 -2.84 12.62 -16.04
C THR A 16 -1.93 11.39 -16.01
N SER A 17 -1.02 11.33 -15.03
CA SER A 17 -0.70 10.05 -14.44
C SER A 17 -2.05 9.59 -13.92
N SER A 18 -2.70 8.72 -14.70
CA SER A 18 -3.81 7.93 -14.24
C SER A 18 -3.29 7.20 -13.00
N ILE A 19 -3.44 7.82 -11.83
CA ILE A 19 -3.50 7.10 -10.58
C ILE A 19 -4.78 6.31 -10.77
N GLN A 20 -4.64 5.16 -11.43
CA GLN A 20 -5.64 4.13 -11.44
C GLN A 20 -5.82 3.84 -9.96
N SER A 21 -6.80 4.50 -9.35
CA SER A 21 -7.48 3.99 -8.19
C SER A 21 -8.13 2.71 -8.71
N THR A 22 -7.31 1.66 -8.78
CA THR A 22 -7.78 0.30 -8.80
C THR A 22 -8.52 0.16 -7.49
N ARG A 23 -9.81 0.52 -7.51
CA ARG A 23 -10.80 -0.09 -6.65
C ARG A 23 -10.72 -1.57 -6.99
N PHE A 24 -9.77 -2.25 -6.36
CA PHE A 24 -9.55 -3.67 -6.44
C PHE A 24 -10.88 -4.30 -6.02
N GLN A 25 -11.61 -4.77 -7.02
CA GLN A 25 -12.93 -5.33 -6.88
C GLN A 25 -12.80 -6.60 -6.03
N LEU A 26 -13.35 -6.53 -4.81
CA LEU A 26 -14.04 -7.51 -3.93
C LEU A 26 -13.88 -9.04 -4.08
N HIS A 27 -13.10 -9.57 -5.02
CA HIS A 27 -12.86 -10.98 -5.25
C HIS A 27 -11.38 -11.32 -5.46
N LEU A 28 -10.45 -10.45 -5.02
CA LEU A 28 -9.07 -10.89 -4.88
C LEU A 28 -9.02 -11.94 -3.78
N ASN A 29 -8.82 -13.18 -4.16
CA ASN A 29 -8.33 -14.21 -3.25
C ASN A 29 -6.98 -13.72 -2.73
N TRP A 30 -6.95 -13.02 -1.60
CA TRP A 30 -5.73 -12.45 -1.03
C TRP A 30 -4.63 -13.49 -0.76
N ARG A 31 -4.98 -14.78 -0.82
CA ARG A 31 -4.06 -15.93 -0.72
C ARG A 31 -3.24 -16.15 -2.00
N ASP A 32 -3.75 -15.73 -3.15
CA ASP A 32 -3.12 -15.97 -4.45
C ASP A 32 -2.04 -14.91 -4.78
N HIS A 33 -1.87 -13.89 -3.93
CA HIS A 33 -0.93 -12.78 -4.14
C HIS A 33 0.19 -12.76 -3.10
N HIS A 34 1.37 -12.33 -3.52
CA HIS A 34 2.46 -12.01 -2.59
C HIS A 34 2.08 -10.78 -1.79
N ARG A 35 2.26 -10.82 -0.47
CA ARG A 35 1.80 -9.75 0.42
C ARG A 35 2.82 -9.41 1.49
N LEU A 36 2.93 -8.13 1.75
CA LEU A 36 3.66 -7.57 2.88
C LEU A 36 2.65 -6.84 3.78
N GLN A 37 2.46 -7.36 4.98
CA GLN A 37 1.65 -6.71 6.01
C GLN A 37 2.54 -5.89 6.92
N LEU A 38 2.19 -4.62 7.12
CA LEU A 38 2.87 -3.69 8.00
C LEU A 38 1.97 -3.36 9.19
N LYS A 39 2.53 -3.53 10.40
CA LYS A 39 1.89 -3.21 11.68
C LYS A 39 2.75 -2.22 12.46
N LEU A 40 2.11 -1.47 13.34
CA LEU A 40 2.85 -0.63 14.29
C LEU A 40 3.59 -1.51 15.28
N ALA A 41 4.88 -1.22 15.49
CA ALA A 41 5.60 -1.76 16.63
C ALA A 41 5.16 -1.06 17.93
N PRO A 42 5.34 -1.68 19.09
CA PRO A 42 5.17 -1.01 20.37
C PRO A 42 6.10 0.21 20.46
N GLY A 43 5.56 1.39 20.79
CA GLY A 43 6.35 2.62 20.91
C GLY A 43 6.55 3.40 19.61
N THR A 44 6.07 2.91 18.46
CA THR A 44 6.05 3.69 17.22
C THR A 44 4.86 4.63 17.12
N ALA A 45 5.10 5.80 16.56
CA ALA A 45 4.03 6.76 16.31
C ALA A 45 3.19 6.37 15.07
N PRO A 46 1.85 6.54 15.11
CA PRO A 46 0.93 6.07 14.07
C PRO A 46 1.16 6.72 12.70
N HIS A 47 1.71 7.93 12.65
CA HIS A 47 2.04 8.62 11.40
C HIS A 47 3.05 7.86 10.53
N ARG A 48 3.84 6.95 11.11
CA ARG A 48 4.79 6.10 10.36
C ARG A 48 4.07 5.16 9.38
N LEU A 49 2.92 4.61 9.77
CA LEU A 49 2.10 3.81 8.85
C LEU A 49 1.55 4.66 7.70
N ASN A 50 1.13 5.89 7.98
CA ASN A 50 0.66 6.81 6.94
C ASN A 50 1.78 7.19 5.96
N LEU A 51 3.01 7.35 6.45
CA LEU A 51 4.17 7.56 5.60
C LEU A 51 4.49 6.33 4.73
N ALA A 52 4.40 5.12 5.30
CA ALA A 52 4.57 3.90 4.53
C ALA A 52 3.48 3.76 3.45
N TYR A 53 2.23 4.07 3.79
CA TYR A 53 1.12 4.11 2.83
C TYR A 53 1.38 5.10 1.69
N ALA A 54 1.77 6.34 2.01
CA ALA A 54 2.07 7.35 1.01
C ALA A 54 3.27 6.96 0.12
N ALA A 55 4.30 6.33 0.70
CA ALA A 55 5.45 5.83 -0.04
C ALA A 55 5.10 4.66 -0.96
N ALA A 56 4.21 3.75 -0.53
CA ALA A 56 3.73 2.68 -1.37
C ALA A 56 2.89 3.19 -2.55
N LEU A 57 2.01 4.16 -2.30
CA LEU A 57 1.24 4.81 -3.36
C LEU A 57 2.13 5.53 -4.38
N SER A 58 3.18 6.22 -3.93
CA SER A 58 4.10 6.92 -4.85
C SER A 58 4.95 5.96 -5.69
N MET A 59 5.19 4.75 -5.19
CA MET A 59 5.82 3.66 -5.93
C MET A 59 4.84 2.90 -6.84
N GLY A 60 3.54 3.23 -6.82
CA GLY A 60 2.52 2.53 -7.60
C GLY A 60 2.20 1.12 -7.10
N ILE A 61 2.53 0.80 -5.84
CA ILE A 61 2.26 -0.50 -5.24
C ILE A 61 0.78 -0.58 -4.84
N ALA A 62 0.15 -1.71 -5.10
CA ALA A 62 -1.23 -1.96 -4.68
C ALA A 62 -1.31 -2.04 -3.14
N THR A 63 -2.12 -1.17 -2.54
CA THR A 63 -2.23 -1.07 -1.07
C THR A 63 -3.65 -1.29 -0.58
N HIS A 64 -3.80 -1.91 0.59
CA HIS A 64 -5.09 -2.10 1.26
C HIS A 64 -4.98 -1.87 2.76
N ASN A 65 -5.88 -1.07 3.34
CA ASN A 65 -5.96 -0.87 4.79
C ASN A 65 -6.88 -1.93 5.40
N LEU A 66 -6.34 -2.74 6.30
CA LEU A 66 -7.12 -3.74 7.02
C LEU A 66 -7.90 -3.10 8.18
N PRO A 67 -9.02 -3.70 8.62
CA PRO A 67 -9.82 -3.19 9.73
C PRO A 67 -9.08 -3.23 11.08
N ASP A 68 -8.00 -4.00 11.19
CA ASP A 68 -7.13 -4.03 12.36
C ASP A 68 -6.14 -2.83 12.40
N GLY A 69 -6.22 -1.92 11.42
CA GLY A 69 -5.33 -0.76 11.30
C GLY A 69 -3.97 -1.10 10.69
N SER A 70 -3.78 -2.32 10.19
CA SER A 70 -2.56 -2.69 9.47
C SER A 70 -2.64 -2.35 7.98
N LEU A 71 -1.48 -2.15 7.38
CA LEU A 71 -1.34 -1.84 5.97
C LEU A 71 -0.90 -3.10 5.22
N LEU A 72 -1.68 -3.52 4.23
CA LEU A 72 -1.29 -4.55 3.27
C LEU A 72 -0.73 -3.90 2.01
N LEU A 73 0.39 -4.43 1.56
CA LEU A 73 1.00 -4.16 0.27
C LEU A 73 0.95 -5.46 -0.54
N LEU A 74 0.42 -5.40 -1.75
CA LEU A 74 0.18 -6.55 -2.62
C LEU A 74 1.14 -6.54 -3.81
N ASP A 75 1.29 -7.71 -4.44
CA ASP A 75 2.08 -7.92 -5.66
C ASP A 75 3.56 -7.51 -5.53
N LEU A 76 4.12 -7.69 -4.33
CA LEU A 76 5.53 -7.43 -4.04
C LEU A 76 6.36 -8.71 -4.03
N ASN A 77 7.49 -8.69 -4.72
CA ASN A 77 8.51 -9.72 -4.59
C ASN A 77 9.19 -9.65 -3.21
N LEU A 78 9.78 -10.76 -2.76
CA LEU A 78 10.49 -10.79 -1.47
C LEU A 78 11.58 -9.73 -1.39
N ASN A 79 12.36 -9.54 -2.46
CA ASN A 79 13.42 -8.55 -2.51
C ASN A 79 12.88 -7.12 -2.38
N GLU A 80 11.77 -6.81 -3.05
CA GLU A 80 11.11 -5.50 -2.97
C GLU A 80 10.54 -5.27 -1.57
N ALA A 81 9.94 -6.30 -0.96
CA ALA A 81 9.45 -6.25 0.40
C ALA A 81 10.57 -5.97 1.42
N LEU A 82 11.73 -6.61 1.26
CA LEU A 82 12.91 -6.37 2.10
C LEU A 82 13.45 -4.94 1.93
N ILE A 83 13.55 -4.47 0.68
CA ILE A 83 13.99 -3.10 0.39
C ILE A 83 13.00 -2.10 0.98
N PHE A 84 11.70 -2.33 0.83
CA PHE A 84 10.66 -1.48 1.40
C PHE A 84 10.77 -1.44 2.93
N GLN A 85 10.89 -2.60 3.57
CA GLN A 85 10.98 -2.71 5.02
C GLN A 85 12.24 -2.03 5.58
N SER A 86 13.36 -2.04 4.85
CA SER A 86 14.57 -1.32 5.27
C SER A 86 14.40 0.19 5.38
N ARG A 87 13.39 0.77 4.72
CA ARG A 87 13.03 2.21 4.83
C ARG A 87 12.14 2.51 6.02
N PHE A 88 11.47 1.50 6.57
CA PHE A 88 10.51 1.62 7.67
C PHE A 88 10.82 0.58 8.75
N THR A 89 12.04 0.60 9.26
CA THR A 89 12.55 -0.32 10.30
C THR A 89 11.72 -0.30 11.59
N ASP A 90 11.03 0.81 11.83
CA ASP A 90 10.22 1.01 13.02
C ASP A 90 8.88 0.26 12.95
N LEU A 91 8.50 -0.28 11.78
CA LEU A 91 7.26 -1.03 11.58
C LEU A 91 7.52 -2.54 11.64
N LEU A 92 6.54 -3.30 12.12
CA LEU A 92 6.55 -4.75 12.09
C LEU A 92 6.08 -5.23 10.71
N ALA A 93 6.98 -5.88 9.97
CA ALA A 93 6.67 -6.49 8.69
C ALA A 93 6.40 -7.99 8.81
N HIS A 94 5.34 -8.45 8.15
CA HIS A 94 5.08 -9.86 7.91
C HIS A 94 4.92 -10.10 6.40
N TYR A 95 5.86 -10.82 5.80
CA TYR A 95 5.78 -11.20 4.40
C TYR A 95 5.16 -12.59 4.27
N GLU A 96 4.16 -12.71 3.41
CA GLU A 96 3.61 -13.99 3.02
C GLU A 96 3.67 -14.17 1.51
N PRO A 97 4.26 -15.26 1.01
CA PRO A 97 4.26 -15.56 -0.41
C PRO A 97 2.88 -15.97 -0.89
N ALA A 98 2.61 -15.76 -2.19
CA ALA A 98 1.42 -16.29 -2.84
C ALA A 98 1.31 -17.82 -2.61
N ARG A 99 0.21 -18.25 -2.02
CA ARG A 99 -0.13 -19.67 -1.89
C ARG A 99 -1.11 -19.98 -3.00
N HIS A 100 -0.59 -20.51 -4.11
CA HIS A 100 -1.47 -21.04 -5.15
C HIS A 100 -2.34 -22.12 -4.50
N ALA A 101 -3.65 -21.88 -4.42
CA ALA A 101 -4.58 -22.93 -4.05
C ALA A 101 -4.42 -24.03 -5.10
N ALA A 102 -3.84 -25.17 -4.72
CA ALA A 102 -3.80 -26.35 -5.56
C ALA A 102 -5.26 -26.68 -5.92
N LYS A 103 -5.69 -26.28 -7.12
CA LYS A 103 -6.93 -26.76 -7.70
C LYS A 103 -6.69 -28.25 -7.95
N TYR A 104 -7.10 -29.07 -6.99
CA TYR A 104 -7.31 -30.49 -7.25
C TYR A 104 -8.38 -30.57 -8.34
N ILE A 105 -7.94 -30.88 -9.55
CA ILE A 105 -8.81 -31.28 -10.65
C ILE A 105 -9.20 -32.71 -10.30
N ILE A 106 -10.46 -32.92 -9.91
CA ILE A 106 -11.09 -34.23 -9.77
C ILE A 106 -11.57 -34.66 -11.15
#